data_AF-A0A963MDA7-F1
#
_entry.id   AF-A0A963MDA7-F1
#
_cell.length_a   1.000
_cell.length_b   1.000
_cell.length_c   1.000
_cell.angle_alpha   90.00
_cell.angle_beta   90.00
_cell.angle_gamma   90.00
#
_symmetry.space_group_name_H-M   'P 1'
#
loop_
_entity.id
_entity.type
_entity.pdbx_description
1 polymer ?
#
loop_
_entity_poly.entity_id
_entity_poly.type
_entity_poly.pdbx_seq_one_letter_code
_entity_poly.pdbx_strand_id
1 'polypeptide(L)'
;IAVAKASGADLVIVETPGIGQGDAGILPFVDHSLYVMTPEFGAASQLEKIDMLDFTDTVAINKFERRGAADALRDVSRQLVRNCEAFGQRPEEMPVFGTSAARFNDDGVTALYQHLRDRLAELGLPIVEGTLPQVSGRSSSALRHVVPPARERYLGEIAQVVRDYHATTEHLIEAARSVQQLQAVTAALADGDPGDVPTLLARAEAALPAELREQIEAWPQ
;
A
#
# COMPACT_ATOMS: atom_id res chain seq x y z
N ILE A 1 11.01 34.40 1.99
CA ILE A 1 12.33 34.01 1.45
C ILE A 1 13.39 35.09 1.68
N ALA A 2 13.19 36.34 1.21
CA ALA A 2 14.19 37.42 1.39
C ALA A 2 14.65 37.63 2.85
N VAL A 3 13.71 37.61 3.81
CA VAL A 3 14.04 37.72 5.25
C VAL A 3 14.87 36.53 5.74
N ALA A 4 14.57 35.31 5.28
CA ALA A 4 15.34 34.12 5.63
C ALA A 4 16.77 34.18 5.05
N LYS A 5 16.92 34.66 3.81
CA LYS A 5 18.25 34.91 3.21
C LYS A 5 19.05 35.95 3.99
N ALA A 6 18.40 36.96 4.57
CA ALA A 6 19.04 37.99 5.40
C ALA A 6 19.39 37.54 6.83
N SER A 7 18.97 36.34 7.26
CA SER A 7 19.15 35.87 8.65
C SER A 7 20.58 35.43 8.99
N GLY A 8 21.45 35.27 7.98
CA GLY A 8 22.80 34.72 8.15
C GLY A 8 22.84 33.19 8.25
N ALA A 9 21.76 32.49 7.91
CA ALA A 9 21.75 31.03 7.80
C ALA A 9 22.58 30.55 6.61
N ASP A 10 23.37 29.49 6.79
CA ASP A 10 24.18 28.87 5.72
C ASP A 10 23.31 28.19 4.65
N LEU A 11 22.17 27.63 5.06
CA LEU A 11 21.21 26.95 4.19
C LEU A 11 19.78 27.30 4.59
N VAL A 12 18.94 27.61 3.60
CA VAL A 12 17.51 27.84 3.78
C VAL A 12 16.75 26.79 2.98
N ILE A 13 15.96 25.96 3.67
CA ILE A 13 15.08 24.97 3.05
C ILE A 13 13.67 25.55 2.99
N VAL A 14 13.03 25.48 1.82
CA VAL A 14 11.64 25.91 1.62
C VAL A 14 10.82 24.71 1.20
N GLU A 15 9.83 24.35 2.03
CA GLU A 15 8.83 23.34 1.71
C GLU A 15 7.57 24.03 1.19
N THR A 16 7.06 23.59 0.04
CA THR A 16 5.79 24.04 -0.50
C THR A 16 4.64 23.23 0.10
N PRO A 17 3.43 23.79 0.25
CA PRO A 17 2.24 22.98 0.48
C PRO A 17 2.05 22.01 -0.68
N GLY A 18 1.46 20.84 -0.44
CA GLY A 18 1.28 19.80 -1.47
C GLY A 18 0.81 20.37 -2.81
N ILE A 19 1.69 20.32 -3.81
CA ILE A 19 1.48 20.94 -5.12
C ILE A 19 0.66 20.03 -6.02
N GLY A 20 -0.20 20.64 -6.84
CA GLY A 20 -0.78 19.96 -7.99
C GLY A 20 0.31 19.65 -9.03
N GLN A 21 0.02 18.76 -9.98
CA GLN A 21 0.99 18.30 -10.99
C GLN A 21 1.59 19.41 -11.88
N GLY A 22 1.00 20.62 -11.90
CA GLY A 22 1.46 21.77 -12.69
C GLY A 22 1.87 23.00 -11.88
N ASP A 23 2.13 22.88 -10.58
CA ASP A 23 2.60 24.02 -9.77
C ASP A 23 4.12 23.96 -9.57
N ALA A 24 4.82 24.86 -10.28
CA ALA A 24 6.27 25.05 -10.23
C ALA A 24 6.66 26.43 -9.66
N GLY A 25 5.77 27.09 -8.92
CA GLY A 25 5.92 28.48 -8.48
C GLY A 25 7.14 28.74 -7.57
N ILE A 26 7.76 27.70 -7.01
CA ILE A 26 8.92 27.82 -6.13
C ILE A 26 10.25 28.00 -6.89
N LEU A 27 10.34 27.55 -8.15
CA LEU A 27 11.58 27.50 -8.92
C LEU A 27 12.32 28.85 -9.02
N PRO A 28 11.65 29.99 -9.26
CA PRO A 28 12.35 31.28 -9.38
C PRO A 28 13.01 31.76 -8.08
N PHE A 29 12.75 31.09 -6.95
CA PHE A 29 13.18 31.53 -5.62
C PHE A 29 14.24 30.64 -4.98
N VAL A 30 14.60 29.51 -5.60
CA VAL A 30 15.52 28.50 -5.05
C VAL A 30 16.72 28.28 -5.97
N ASP A 31 17.85 27.95 -5.36
CA ASP A 31 19.11 27.69 -6.07
C ASP A 31 19.24 26.20 -6.49
N HIS A 32 18.48 25.31 -5.84
CA HIS A 32 18.37 23.89 -6.16
C HIS A 32 16.97 23.39 -5.78
N SER A 33 16.40 22.51 -6.59
CA SER A 33 15.04 21.99 -6.44
C SER A 33 15.02 20.47 -6.21
N LEU A 34 14.20 20.04 -5.24
CA LEU A 34 13.95 18.63 -4.92
C LEU A 34 12.46 18.34 -5.08
N TYR A 35 12.10 17.57 -6.11
CA TYR A 35 10.74 17.08 -6.28
C TYR A 35 10.54 15.76 -5.53
N VAL A 36 9.57 15.74 -4.62
CA VAL A 36 9.24 14.55 -3.82
C VAL A 36 7.92 13.96 -4.29
N MET A 37 7.92 12.67 -4.62
CA MET A 37 6.72 11.94 -5.05
C MET A 37 6.63 10.56 -4.37
N THR A 38 5.49 9.88 -4.51
CA THR A 38 5.33 8.48 -4.08
C THR A 38 5.28 7.55 -5.30
N PRO A 39 5.49 6.23 -5.13
CA PRO A 39 5.39 5.27 -6.23
C PRO A 39 4.03 5.23 -6.94
N GLU A 40 2.96 5.71 -6.30
CA GLU A 40 1.58 5.65 -6.81
C GLU A 40 1.19 6.86 -7.68
N PHE A 41 1.87 7.05 -8.81
CA PHE A 41 1.51 8.08 -9.80
C PHE A 41 0.54 7.57 -10.89
N GLY A 42 0.09 6.30 -10.78
CA GLY A 42 -0.80 5.69 -11.76
C GLY A 42 -0.04 5.14 -12.97
N ALA A 43 -0.49 5.46 -14.18
CA ALA A 43 0.17 5.01 -15.41
C ALA A 43 1.45 5.81 -15.67
N ALA A 44 2.46 5.21 -16.32
CA ALA A 44 3.69 5.89 -16.71
C ALA A 44 3.45 7.16 -17.56
N SER A 45 2.38 7.20 -18.36
CA SER A 45 1.99 8.38 -19.13
C SER A 45 1.53 9.58 -18.29
N GLN A 46 1.28 9.39 -16.98
CA GLN A 46 1.02 10.52 -16.09
C GLN A 46 2.29 11.31 -15.76
N LEU A 47 3.48 10.69 -15.89
CA LEU A 47 4.75 11.38 -15.65
C LEU A 47 4.97 12.52 -16.66
N GLU A 48 4.50 12.34 -17.89
CA GLU A 48 4.55 13.36 -18.96
C GLU A 48 3.68 14.60 -18.68
N LYS A 49 2.83 14.55 -17.64
CA LYS A 49 1.97 15.66 -17.23
C LYS A 49 2.45 16.37 -15.98
N ILE A 50 3.57 15.92 -15.41
CA ILE A 50 4.13 16.52 -14.19
C ILE A 50 5.16 17.55 -14.64
N ASP A 51 4.73 18.81 -14.74
CA ASP A 51 5.59 19.91 -15.19
C ASP A 51 6.86 20.02 -14.33
N MET A 52 6.78 19.69 -13.03
CA MET A 52 7.93 19.70 -12.13
C MET A 52 9.06 18.75 -12.54
N LEU A 53 8.77 17.66 -13.27
CA LEU A 53 9.82 16.74 -13.74
C LEU A 53 10.67 17.35 -14.86
N ASP A 54 10.21 18.43 -15.52
CA ASP A 54 10.98 19.13 -16.55
C ASP A 54 12.00 20.09 -15.96
N PHE A 55 11.77 20.55 -14.73
CA PHE A 55 12.55 21.63 -14.12
C PHE A 55 13.29 21.24 -12.84
N THR A 56 12.99 20.07 -12.27
CA THR A 56 13.58 19.66 -11.00
C THR A 56 15.01 19.17 -11.17
N ASP A 57 15.91 19.60 -10.28
CA ASP A 57 17.31 19.18 -10.30
C ASP A 57 17.49 17.78 -9.71
N THR A 58 16.64 17.40 -8.75
CA THR A 58 16.67 16.10 -8.08
C THR A 58 15.27 15.59 -7.82
N VAL A 59 15.06 14.28 -7.91
CA VAL A 59 13.79 13.64 -7.58
C VAL A 59 13.99 12.63 -6.45
N ALA A 60 13.10 12.68 -5.46
CA ALA A 60 12.97 11.67 -4.43
C ALA A 60 11.63 10.93 -4.56
N ILE A 61 11.68 9.64 -4.84
CA ILE A 61 10.53 8.74 -4.74
C ILE A 61 10.48 8.22 -3.31
N ASN A 62 9.73 8.92 -2.47
CA ASN A 62 9.55 8.59 -1.05
C ASN A 62 8.47 7.51 -0.86
N LYS A 63 8.48 6.83 0.29
CA LYS A 63 7.68 5.63 0.56
C LYS A 63 8.10 4.45 -0.32
N PHE A 64 9.41 4.28 -0.51
CA PHE A 64 9.98 3.23 -1.36
C PHE A 64 9.68 1.80 -0.88
N GLU A 65 9.18 1.63 0.35
CA GLU A 65 8.62 0.39 0.85
C GLU A 65 7.31 -0.03 0.20
N ARG A 66 6.68 0.83 -0.60
CA ARG A 66 5.42 0.52 -1.26
C ARG A 66 5.61 -0.30 -2.52
N ARG A 67 4.56 -1.03 -2.88
CA ARG A 67 4.55 -1.88 -4.07
C ARG A 67 4.76 -1.03 -5.33
N GLY A 68 5.59 -1.51 -6.25
CA GLY A 68 5.88 -0.82 -7.51
C GLY A 68 6.95 0.26 -7.41
N ALA A 69 7.58 0.46 -6.25
CA ALA A 69 8.63 1.48 -6.07
C ALA A 69 9.84 1.31 -7.01
N ALA A 70 10.26 0.08 -7.28
CA ALA A 70 11.36 -0.19 -8.23
C ALA A 70 10.98 0.15 -9.68
N ASP A 71 9.74 -0.13 -10.09
CA ASP A 71 9.23 0.26 -11.40
C ASP A 71 9.08 1.78 -11.49
N ALA A 72 8.57 2.41 -10.43
CA ALA A 72 8.50 3.86 -10.30
C ALA A 72 9.88 4.52 -10.49
N LEU A 73 10.92 4.01 -9.84
CA LEU A 73 12.29 4.50 -10.00
C LEU A 73 12.73 4.44 -11.45
N ARG A 74 12.55 3.30 -12.10
CA ARG A 74 12.94 3.10 -13.51
C ARG A 74 12.18 4.06 -14.43
N ASP A 75 10.87 4.19 -14.24
CA ASP A 75 10.03 4.96 -15.14
C ASP A 75 10.26 6.47 -14.99
N VAL A 76 10.43 6.95 -13.75
CA VAL A 76 10.80 8.35 -13.45
C VAL A 76 12.22 8.67 -13.95
N SER A 77 13.19 7.78 -13.72
CA SER A 77 14.55 7.95 -14.28
C SER A 77 14.55 8.05 -15.80
N ARG A 78 13.78 7.20 -16.50
CA ARG A 78 13.65 7.28 -17.95
C ARG A 78 12.97 8.56 -18.41
N GLN A 79 11.96 9.03 -17.68
CA GLN A 79 11.32 10.29 -17.99
C GLN A 79 12.30 11.46 -17.84
N LEU A 80 13.09 11.49 -16.76
CA LEU A 80 14.12 12.52 -16.58
C LEU A 80 15.15 12.54 -17.71
N VAL A 81 15.59 11.37 -18.20
CA VAL A 81 16.49 11.31 -19.38
C VAL A 81 15.87 12.03 -20.58
N ARG A 82 14.57 11.86 -20.81
CA ARG A 82 13.85 12.51 -21.92
C ARG A 82 13.73 14.02 -21.70
N ASN A 83 13.34 14.42 -20.49
CA ASN A 83 13.12 15.81 -20.13
C ASN A 83 14.40 16.65 -20.21
N CYS A 84 15.53 16.08 -19.80
CA CYS A 84 16.84 16.74 -19.87
C CYS A 84 17.56 16.55 -21.21
N GLU A 85 16.93 15.91 -22.22
CA GLU A 85 17.54 15.52 -23.49
C GLU A 85 18.86 14.74 -23.35
N ALA A 86 19.05 14.06 -22.22
CA ALA A 86 20.29 13.43 -21.81
C ALA A 86 20.44 12.01 -22.39
N PHE A 87 20.17 11.83 -23.70
CA PHE A 87 20.08 10.51 -24.36
C PHE A 87 21.35 9.65 -24.29
N GLY A 88 22.49 10.24 -23.94
CA GLY A 88 23.75 9.53 -23.70
C GLY A 88 23.98 9.06 -22.26
N GLN A 89 23.14 9.51 -21.30
CA GLN A 89 23.22 9.10 -19.90
C GLN A 89 22.35 7.88 -19.64
N ARG A 90 22.79 7.03 -18.72
CA ARG A 90 21.99 5.88 -18.31
C ARG A 90 20.90 6.33 -17.33
N PRO A 91 19.67 5.76 -17.39
CA PRO A 91 18.62 6.10 -16.42
C PRO A 91 19.03 5.94 -14.96
N GLU A 92 19.92 4.99 -14.65
CA GLU A 92 20.42 4.76 -13.30
C GLU A 92 21.39 5.87 -12.80
N GLU A 93 21.87 6.73 -13.70
CA GLU A 93 22.76 7.87 -13.39
C GLU A 93 21.97 9.16 -13.12
N MET A 94 20.70 9.22 -13.54
CA MET A 94 19.84 10.37 -13.31
C MET A 94 19.66 10.63 -11.80
N PRO A 95 19.50 11.90 -11.38
CA PRO A 95 19.36 12.31 -9.97
C PRO A 95 17.99 11.93 -9.39
N VAL A 96 17.61 10.65 -9.50
CA VAL A 96 16.39 10.06 -8.94
C VAL A 96 16.76 9.09 -7.83
N PHE A 97 16.17 9.28 -6.66
CA PHE A 97 16.47 8.52 -5.45
C PHE A 97 15.23 7.86 -4.87
N GLY A 98 15.31 6.57 -4.56
CA GLY A 98 14.28 5.82 -3.84
C GLY A 98 14.49 5.93 -2.33
N THR A 99 13.60 6.61 -1.61
CA THR A 99 13.78 6.92 -0.19
C THR A 99 12.67 6.35 0.67
N SER A 100 12.98 5.96 1.90
CA SER A 100 11.97 5.64 2.92
C SER A 100 12.20 6.49 4.16
N ALA A 101 11.61 7.70 4.18
CA ALA A 101 11.75 8.61 5.31
C ALA A 101 11.11 8.09 6.61
N ALA A 102 10.18 7.14 6.52
CA ALA A 102 9.57 6.48 7.68
C ALA A 102 10.53 5.49 8.37
N ARG A 103 11.64 5.13 7.71
CA ARG A 103 12.64 4.19 8.22
C ARG A 103 13.81 4.95 8.83
N PHE A 104 14.12 4.62 10.08
CA PHE A 104 15.33 5.11 10.72
C PHE A 104 16.58 4.56 10.01
N ASN A 105 17.55 5.44 9.76
CA ASN A 105 18.82 5.13 9.11
C ASN A 105 18.64 4.45 7.74
N ASP A 106 17.76 5.03 6.91
CA ASP A 106 17.55 4.59 5.54
C ASP A 106 18.74 4.95 4.65
N ASP A 107 19.23 3.95 3.92
CA ASP A 107 20.36 4.09 3.00
C ASP A 107 19.97 4.88 1.74
N GLY A 108 18.70 4.83 1.31
CA GLY A 108 18.19 5.66 0.23
C GLY A 108 18.17 7.16 0.59
N VAL A 109 17.71 7.50 1.79
CA VAL A 109 17.78 8.89 2.31
C VAL A 109 19.24 9.34 2.45
N THR A 110 20.13 8.46 2.90
CA THR A 110 21.57 8.76 3.02
C THR A 110 22.19 9.07 1.66
N ALA A 111 21.84 8.30 0.61
CA ALA A 111 22.30 8.55 -0.75
C ALA A 111 21.79 9.89 -1.31
N LEU A 112 20.51 10.20 -1.09
CA LEU A 112 19.94 11.50 -1.46
C LEU A 112 20.66 12.65 -0.74
N TYR A 113 20.91 12.50 0.56
CA TYR A 113 21.66 13.49 1.34
C TYR A 113 23.07 13.71 0.77
N GLN A 114 23.80 12.64 0.44
CA GLN A 114 25.16 12.73 -0.12
C GLN A 114 25.15 13.48 -1.46
N HIS A 115 24.19 13.18 -2.33
CA HIS A 115 24.02 13.89 -3.59
C HIS A 115 23.71 15.39 -3.40
N LEU A 116 22.74 15.71 -2.54
CA LEU A 116 22.36 17.10 -2.26
C LEU A 116 23.50 17.86 -1.58
N ARG A 117 24.23 17.23 -0.65
CA ARG A 117 25.40 17.81 -0.01
C ARG A 117 26.41 18.23 -1.07
N ASP A 118 26.82 17.31 -1.94
CA ASP A 118 27.85 17.59 -2.95
C ASP A 118 27.37 18.68 -3.92
N ARG A 119 26.10 18.64 -4.31
CA ARG A 119 25.52 19.66 -5.20
C ARG A 119 25.41 21.04 -4.56
N LEU A 120 25.06 21.13 -3.27
CA LEU A 120 25.05 22.39 -2.53
C LEU A 120 26.47 22.93 -2.32
N ALA A 121 27.47 22.05 -2.18
CA ALA A 121 28.88 22.45 -2.12
C ALA A 121 29.32 23.17 -3.40
N GLU A 122 28.92 22.65 -4.56
CA GLU A 122 29.17 23.28 -5.87
C GLU A 122 28.50 24.65 -6.00
N LEU A 123 27.39 24.87 -5.27
CA LEU A 123 26.69 26.16 -5.19
C LEU A 123 27.26 27.10 -4.11
N GLY A 124 28.35 26.71 -3.43
CA GLY A 124 29.08 27.55 -2.49
C GLY A 124 28.71 27.34 -1.01
N LEU A 125 27.93 26.30 -0.67
CA LEU A 125 27.72 25.91 0.73
C LEU A 125 29.06 25.45 1.33
N PRO A 126 29.51 26.00 2.47
CA PRO A 126 30.70 25.49 3.14
C PRO A 126 30.42 24.12 3.74
N ILE A 127 31.15 23.10 3.29
CA ILE A 127 30.96 21.71 3.75
C ILE A 127 32.21 21.21 4.43
N VAL A 128 32.02 20.53 5.56
CA VAL A 128 33.06 19.80 6.28
C VAL A 128 32.96 18.31 5.98
N GLU A 129 34.04 17.57 6.20
CA GLU A 129 34.02 16.12 6.06
C GLU A 129 32.96 15.50 6.97
N GLY A 130 32.02 14.76 6.36
CA GLY A 130 30.91 14.15 7.07
C GLY A 130 31.30 12.84 7.75
N THR A 131 30.64 12.53 8.87
CA THR A 131 30.85 11.27 9.61
C THR A 131 29.95 10.13 9.14
N LEU A 132 28.98 10.42 8.25
CA LEU A 132 28.04 9.43 7.75
C LEU A 132 28.72 8.45 6.78
N PRO A 133 28.35 7.15 6.83
CA PRO A 133 28.88 6.15 5.89
C PRO A 133 28.56 6.51 4.45
N GLN A 134 29.53 6.33 3.55
CA GLN A 134 29.31 6.48 2.10
C GLN A 134 28.39 5.37 1.59
N VAL A 135 27.36 5.74 0.82
CA VAL A 135 26.41 4.82 0.21
C VAL A 135 26.47 5.00 -1.30
N SER A 136 26.62 3.91 -2.05
CA SER A 136 26.71 3.94 -3.51
C SER A 136 25.38 3.69 -4.23
N GLY A 137 24.38 3.16 -3.53
CA GLY A 137 23.04 2.91 -4.07
C GLY A 137 22.23 4.19 -4.20
N ARG A 138 21.24 4.21 -5.10
CA ARG A 138 20.26 5.31 -5.23
C ARG A 138 18.88 4.94 -4.66
N SER A 139 18.73 3.78 -4.04
CA SER A 139 17.45 3.33 -3.49
C SER A 139 17.62 2.62 -2.15
N SER A 140 16.59 2.72 -1.32
CA SER A 140 16.48 1.98 -0.06
C SER A 140 16.58 0.46 -0.30
N SER A 141 17.54 -0.20 0.34
CA SER A 141 17.81 -1.64 0.13
C SER A 141 17.05 -2.58 1.06
N ALA A 142 16.58 -2.11 2.23
CA ALA A 142 15.99 -2.96 3.26
C ALA A 142 14.58 -2.51 3.63
N LEU A 143 13.62 -2.98 2.82
CA LEU A 143 12.19 -2.80 3.05
C LEU A 143 11.72 -3.76 4.16
N ARG A 144 11.66 -3.30 5.40
CA ARG A 144 11.09 -4.08 6.52
C ARG A 144 9.58 -3.87 6.56
N HIS A 145 8.81 -4.89 6.19
CA HIS A 145 7.36 -4.89 6.34
C HIS A 145 6.96 -5.48 7.68
N VAL A 146 6.18 -4.76 8.49
CA VAL A 146 5.56 -5.30 9.72
C VAL A 146 4.55 -6.39 9.37
N VAL A 147 3.76 -6.17 8.32
CA VAL A 147 2.83 -7.15 7.75
C VAL A 147 3.33 -7.53 6.37
N PRO A 148 3.61 -8.81 6.09
CA PRO A 148 4.01 -9.25 4.77
C PRO A 148 2.98 -8.81 3.72
N PRO A 149 3.39 -8.35 2.52
CA PRO A 149 2.46 -7.89 1.48
C PRO A 149 1.38 -8.92 1.12
N ALA A 150 1.70 -10.21 1.19
CA ALA A 150 0.73 -11.30 0.97
C ALA A 150 -0.43 -11.35 1.99
N ARG A 151 -0.32 -10.64 3.12
CA ARG A 151 -1.28 -10.63 4.22
C ARG A 151 -1.96 -9.28 4.41
N GLU A 152 -1.85 -8.36 3.45
CA GLU A 152 -2.43 -7.00 3.55
C GLU A 152 -3.95 -7.01 3.80
N ARG A 153 -4.66 -8.03 3.29
CA ARG A 153 -6.14 -8.16 3.38
C ARG A 153 -6.62 -9.02 4.56
N TYR A 154 -5.78 -9.32 5.54
CA TYR A 154 -6.10 -10.24 6.64
C TYR A 154 -7.39 -9.89 7.41
N LEU A 155 -7.68 -8.61 7.67
CA LEU A 155 -8.93 -8.21 8.32
C LEU A 155 -10.17 -8.49 7.45
N GLY A 156 -10.02 -8.37 6.14
CA GLY A 156 -11.06 -8.74 5.18
C GLY A 156 -11.32 -10.25 5.17
N GLU A 157 -10.26 -11.05 5.24
CA GLU A 157 -10.35 -12.52 5.37
C GLU A 157 -11.06 -12.91 6.68
N ILE A 158 -10.67 -12.30 7.81
CA ILE A 158 -11.31 -12.55 9.12
C ILE A 158 -12.79 -12.17 9.06
N ALA A 159 -13.13 -11.01 8.51
CA ALA A 159 -14.51 -10.58 8.37
C ALA A 159 -15.31 -11.54 7.47
N GLN A 160 -14.69 -12.09 6.42
CA GLN A 160 -15.33 -13.06 5.53
C GLN A 160 -15.63 -14.37 6.26
N VAL A 161 -14.67 -14.88 7.04
CA VAL A 161 -14.86 -16.10 7.86
C VAL A 161 -16.08 -15.99 8.78
N VAL A 162 -16.25 -14.83 9.45
CA VAL A 162 -17.41 -14.61 10.33
C VAL A 162 -18.73 -14.54 9.54
N ARG A 163 -18.74 -13.90 8.38
CA ARG A 163 -19.94 -13.85 7.52
C ARG A 163 -20.32 -15.23 6.99
N ASP A 164 -19.33 -16.00 6.53
CA ASP A 164 -19.54 -17.36 6.03
C ASP A 164 -20.07 -18.30 7.12
N TYR A 165 -19.58 -18.12 8.36
CA TYR A 165 -20.09 -18.82 9.52
C TYR A 165 -21.57 -18.52 9.78
N HIS A 166 -21.97 -17.24 9.77
CA HIS A 166 -23.38 -16.85 9.93
C HIS A 166 -24.26 -17.37 8.79
N ALA A 167 -23.81 -17.27 7.53
CA ALA A 167 -24.56 -17.79 6.38
C ALA A 167 -24.75 -19.31 6.46
N THR A 168 -23.71 -20.04 6.90
CA THR A 168 -23.81 -21.47 7.17
C THR A 168 -24.79 -21.76 8.29
N THR A 169 -24.76 -20.97 9.37
CA THR A 169 -25.68 -21.11 10.51
C THR A 169 -27.13 -20.90 10.07
N GLU A 170 -27.43 -19.90 9.24
CA GLU A 170 -28.77 -19.67 8.68
C GLU A 170 -29.26 -20.89 7.87
N HIS A 171 -28.39 -21.48 7.05
CA HIS A 171 -28.73 -22.70 6.30
C HIS A 171 -29.05 -23.88 7.24
N LEU A 172 -28.25 -24.06 8.29
CA LEU A 172 -28.45 -25.12 9.28
C LEU A 172 -29.72 -24.92 10.12
N ILE A 173 -30.10 -23.67 10.42
CA ILE A 173 -31.37 -23.35 11.11
C ILE A 173 -32.57 -23.82 10.27
N GLU A 174 -32.58 -23.53 8.97
CA GLU A 174 -33.69 -23.96 8.10
C GLU A 174 -33.74 -25.48 7.93
N ALA A 175 -32.57 -26.15 7.86
CA ALA A 175 -32.50 -27.61 7.85
C ALA A 175 -33.06 -28.22 9.15
N ALA A 176 -32.62 -27.72 10.32
CA ALA A 176 -33.10 -28.19 11.62
C ALA A 176 -34.60 -27.94 11.80
N ARG A 177 -35.09 -26.77 11.37
CA ARG A 177 -36.52 -26.44 11.39
C ARG A 177 -37.34 -27.38 10.51
N SER A 178 -36.82 -27.73 9.33
CA SER A 178 -37.48 -28.68 8.42
C SER A 178 -37.61 -30.07 9.06
N VAL A 179 -36.55 -30.56 9.73
CA VAL A 179 -36.58 -31.83 10.48
C VAL A 179 -37.65 -31.78 11.58
N GLN A 180 -37.63 -30.73 12.41
CA GLN A 180 -38.61 -30.57 13.50
C GLN A 180 -40.06 -30.56 12.98
N GLN A 181 -40.33 -29.84 11.90
CA GLN A 181 -41.67 -29.75 11.30
C GLN A 181 -42.13 -31.12 10.77
N LEU A 182 -41.26 -31.86 10.08
CA LEU A 182 -41.58 -33.18 9.54
C LEU A 182 -41.78 -34.22 10.66
N GLN A 183 -41.00 -34.15 11.74
CA GLN A 183 -41.20 -34.98 12.93
C GLN A 183 -42.56 -34.68 13.61
N ALA A 184 -42.92 -33.40 13.75
CA ALA A 184 -44.20 -33.00 14.32
C ALA A 184 -45.40 -33.47 13.47
N VAL A 185 -45.31 -33.37 12.14
CA VAL A 185 -46.33 -33.89 11.21
C VAL A 185 -46.43 -35.41 11.31
N THR A 186 -45.29 -36.11 11.38
CA THR A 186 -45.24 -37.57 11.55
C THR A 186 -45.97 -37.99 12.84
N ALA A 187 -45.73 -37.29 13.95
CA ALA A 187 -46.41 -37.55 15.21
C ALA A 187 -47.92 -37.25 15.15
N ALA A 188 -48.33 -36.18 14.45
CA ALA A 188 -49.74 -35.83 14.29
C ALA A 188 -50.51 -36.81 13.38
N LEU A 189 -49.82 -37.44 12.43
CA LEU A 189 -50.38 -38.44 11.51
C LEU A 189 -50.31 -39.87 12.07
N ALA A 190 -49.98 -40.08 13.35
CA ALA A 190 -49.76 -41.41 13.94
C ALA A 190 -50.90 -42.43 13.69
N ASP A 191 -52.13 -41.96 13.49
CA ASP A 191 -53.31 -42.79 13.20
C ASP A 191 -53.83 -42.68 11.74
N GLY A 192 -53.11 -41.99 10.86
CA GLY A 192 -53.49 -41.71 9.46
C GLY A 192 -52.51 -42.28 8.42
N ASP A 193 -52.75 -42.00 7.13
CA ASP A 193 -51.82 -42.34 6.04
C ASP A 193 -50.68 -41.31 5.98
N PRO A 194 -49.42 -41.69 6.24
CA PRO A 194 -48.29 -40.76 6.28
C PRO A 194 -47.80 -40.34 4.89
N GLY A 195 -48.23 -40.99 3.80
CA GLY A 195 -47.79 -40.68 2.44
C GLY A 195 -46.26 -40.60 2.31
N ASP A 196 -45.74 -39.52 1.71
CA ASP A 196 -44.31 -39.32 1.46
C ASP A 196 -43.55 -38.67 2.64
N VAL A 197 -44.20 -38.36 3.75
CA VAL A 197 -43.60 -37.68 4.91
C VAL A 197 -42.35 -38.40 5.45
N PRO A 198 -42.32 -39.75 5.59
CA PRO A 198 -41.13 -40.47 6.06
C PRO A 198 -39.91 -40.29 5.13
N THR A 199 -40.15 -40.26 3.82
CA THR A 199 -39.09 -40.06 2.82
C THR A 199 -38.53 -38.64 2.88
N LEU A 200 -39.41 -37.64 3.05
CA LEU A 200 -39.00 -36.24 3.23
C LEU A 200 -38.23 -36.04 4.54
N LEU A 201 -38.65 -36.70 5.62
CA LEU A 201 -37.96 -36.64 6.91
C LEU A 201 -36.54 -37.22 6.82
N ALA A 202 -36.38 -38.41 6.24
CA ALA A 202 -35.07 -39.02 6.06
C ALA A 202 -34.12 -38.15 5.23
N ARG A 203 -34.64 -37.46 4.21
CA ARG A 203 -33.87 -36.51 3.40
C ARG A 203 -33.47 -35.26 4.19
N ALA A 204 -34.39 -34.71 4.99
CA ALA A 204 -34.12 -33.54 5.83
C ALA A 204 -33.09 -33.86 6.92
N GLU A 205 -33.18 -35.04 7.55
CA GLU A 205 -32.21 -35.51 8.53
C GLU A 205 -30.83 -35.70 7.90
N ALA A 206 -30.74 -36.26 6.69
CA ALA A 206 -29.48 -36.41 5.97
C ALA A 206 -28.82 -35.07 5.57
N ALA A 207 -29.60 -33.99 5.46
CA ALA A 207 -29.09 -32.65 5.19
C ALA A 207 -28.50 -31.96 6.42
N LEU A 208 -28.77 -32.48 7.63
CA LEU A 208 -28.25 -31.94 8.88
C LEU A 208 -26.95 -32.66 9.30
N PRO A 209 -25.85 -31.93 9.58
CA PRO A 209 -24.62 -32.54 10.09
C PRO A 209 -24.84 -33.36 11.36
N ALA A 210 -24.11 -34.47 11.50
CA ALA A 210 -24.26 -35.40 12.62
C ALA A 210 -24.00 -34.71 13.96
N GLU A 211 -22.95 -33.88 14.04
CA GLU A 211 -22.58 -33.17 15.26
C GLU A 211 -23.68 -32.20 15.71
N LEU A 212 -24.37 -31.57 14.77
CA LEU A 212 -25.48 -30.65 15.10
C LEU A 212 -26.71 -31.43 15.57
N ARG A 213 -26.98 -32.60 15.00
CA ARG A 213 -28.07 -33.47 15.45
C ARG A 213 -27.84 -33.91 16.90
N GLU A 214 -26.64 -34.37 17.22
CA GLU A 214 -26.25 -34.74 18.59
C GLU A 214 -26.38 -33.56 19.57
N GLN A 215 -26.00 -32.34 19.15
CA GLN A 215 -26.15 -31.15 19.97
C GLN A 215 -27.62 -30.78 20.23
N ILE A 216 -28.48 -30.92 19.23
CA ILE A 216 -29.93 -30.67 19.37
C ILE A 216 -30.57 -31.72 20.28
N GLU A 217 -30.21 -33.00 20.14
CA GLU A 217 -30.71 -34.08 21.00
C GLU A 217 -30.25 -33.93 22.45
N ALA A 218 -29.02 -33.41 22.65
CA ALA A 218 -28.49 -33.10 23.97
C ALA A 218 -29.01 -31.77 24.56
N TRP A 219 -29.81 -31.00 23.82
CA TRP A 219 -30.34 -29.72 24.30
C TRP A 219 -31.38 -29.93 25.40
N PRO A 220 -31.24 -29.28 26.58
CA PRO A 220 -32.20 -29.46 27.66
C PRO A 220 -33.60 -28.97 27.26
N GLN A 221 -34.62 -29.79 27.56
CA GLN A 221 -36.04 -29.50 27.30
C GLN A 221 -36.63 -28.52 28.32
#